data_AF-A0A1I0TRB9-F1
#
_entry.id   AF-A0A1I0TRB9-F1
#
_cell.length_a   1.000
_cell.length_b   1.000
_cell.length_c   1.000
_cell.angle_alpha   90.00
_cell.angle_beta   90.00
_cell.angle_gamma   90.00
#
_symmetry.space_group_name_H-M   'P 1'
#
loop_
_entity.id
_entity.type
_entity.pdbx_description
1 polymer ?
#
loop_
_entity_poly.entity_id
_entity_poly.type
_entity_poly.pdbx_seq_one_letter_code
_entity_poly.pdbx_strand_id
1 'polypeptide(L)'
;MRFDVPGYPLNFIQKEPCKDSSAHQFTYIYKFRSPVTGYNYILRADYHKEDVFGIKFYAQHHKHSDLKYSKITNRGDVQNILVSCLSVVPILLAQHSTASFGFIGSRTVDKASQRVEGHQNTQRYRIYKELIKEKIGEITFEHVDYKQLSGYLLLNRAAGNPKIKESAIVDMFTETYNNLLNV
;
A
#
# COMPACT_ATOMS: atom_id res chain seq x y z
N MET A 1 11.12 -5.17 12.45
CA MET A 1 9.87 -5.74 11.89
C MET A 1 9.73 -7.16 12.38
N ARG A 2 8.51 -7.63 12.63
CA ARG A 2 8.25 -9.01 13.06
C ARG A 2 7.16 -9.60 12.17
N PHE A 3 7.51 -10.65 11.42
CA PHE A 3 6.58 -11.43 10.61
C PHE A 3 6.52 -12.84 11.20
N ASP A 4 5.54 -13.05 12.07
CA ASP A 4 5.26 -14.30 12.78
C ASP A 4 4.54 -15.34 11.91
N VAL A 5 3.84 -14.90 10.86
CA VAL A 5 3.47 -15.72 9.71
C VAL A 5 4.41 -15.40 8.55
N PRO A 6 4.86 -16.41 7.77
CA PRO A 6 5.86 -16.21 6.72
C PRO A 6 5.33 -15.38 5.54
N GLY A 7 4.01 -15.26 5.38
CA GLY A 7 3.41 -14.77 4.15
C GLY A 7 3.78 -15.66 2.96
N TYR A 8 3.73 -15.10 1.76
CA TYR A 8 4.04 -15.76 0.51
C TYR A 8 5.20 -15.05 -0.19
N PRO A 9 6.10 -15.80 -0.85
CA PRO A 9 7.28 -15.22 -1.50
C PRO A 9 6.87 -14.27 -2.63
N LEU A 10 7.43 -13.06 -2.59
CA LEU A 10 7.28 -12.07 -3.64
C LEU A 10 8.25 -12.36 -4.78
N ASN A 11 7.71 -12.58 -5.97
CA ASN A 11 8.50 -12.70 -7.20
C ASN A 11 8.51 -11.33 -7.89
N PHE A 12 9.70 -10.75 -8.07
CA PHE A 12 9.85 -9.53 -8.86
C PHE A 12 9.49 -9.80 -10.33
N ILE A 13 8.67 -8.95 -10.92
CA ILE A 13 8.26 -9.04 -12.32
C ILE A 13 9.03 -8.02 -13.15
N GLN A 14 8.91 -6.74 -12.81
CA GLN A 14 9.53 -5.65 -13.56
C GLN A 14 9.54 -4.33 -12.79
N LYS A 15 10.39 -3.41 -13.25
CA LYS A 15 10.34 -1.98 -12.94
C LYS A 15 9.72 -1.26 -14.13
N GLU A 16 8.57 -0.65 -13.93
CA GLU A 16 7.83 0.10 -14.95
C GLU A 16 8.07 1.61 -14.73
N PRO A 17 8.71 2.34 -15.67
CA PRO A 17 8.85 3.79 -15.55
C PRO A 17 7.49 4.46 -15.73
N CYS A 18 7.20 5.48 -14.92
CA CYS A 18 6.09 6.36 -15.15
C CYS A 18 6.47 7.39 -16.22
N LYS A 19 5.57 7.65 -17.17
CA LYS A 19 5.80 8.54 -18.31
C LYS A 19 4.93 9.80 -18.27
N ASP A 20 4.20 10.01 -17.18
CA ASP A 20 3.40 11.22 -17.00
C ASP A 20 4.23 12.32 -16.32
N SER A 21 3.64 13.51 -16.20
CA SER A 21 4.27 14.67 -15.57
C SER A 21 4.06 14.72 -14.06
N SER A 22 3.55 13.64 -13.44
CA SER A 22 3.23 13.62 -12.02
C SER A 22 4.45 13.40 -11.14
N ALA A 23 4.26 13.31 -9.82
CA ALA A 23 5.34 12.95 -8.92
C ALA A 23 5.64 11.44 -8.91
N HIS A 24 4.81 10.59 -9.52
CA HIS A 24 5.08 9.17 -9.66
C HIS A 24 6.21 8.96 -10.68
N GLN A 25 7.30 8.32 -10.27
CA GLN A 25 8.49 8.15 -11.11
C GLN A 25 8.57 6.75 -11.74
N PHE A 26 8.29 5.71 -10.97
CA PHE A 26 8.28 4.32 -11.44
C PHE A 26 7.50 3.41 -10.50
N THR A 27 7.14 2.24 -10.96
CA THR A 27 6.54 1.18 -10.14
C THR A 27 7.42 -0.07 -10.14
N TYR A 28 7.73 -0.63 -8.98
CA TYR A 28 8.14 -2.03 -8.88
C TYR A 28 6.92 -2.94 -8.81
N ILE A 29 6.87 -3.93 -9.68
CA ILE A 29 5.76 -4.89 -9.76
C ILE A 29 6.25 -6.25 -9.25
N TYR A 30 5.54 -6.79 -8.28
CA TYR A 30 5.76 -8.12 -7.73
C TYR A 30 4.51 -8.98 -7.90
N LYS A 31 4.71 -10.30 -7.92
CA LYS A 31 3.65 -11.30 -7.94
C LYS A 31 3.87 -12.34 -6.86
N PHE A 32 2.80 -12.73 -6.19
CA PHE A 32 2.79 -13.89 -5.31
C PHE A 32 1.51 -14.70 -5.49
N ARG A 33 1.54 -15.96 -5.06
CA ARG A 33 0.40 -16.88 -5.10
C ARG A 33 0.04 -17.26 -3.67
N SER A 34 -1.24 -17.15 -3.32
CA SER A 34 -1.77 -17.77 -2.11
C SER A 34 -2.15 -19.22 -2.46
N PRO A 35 -1.48 -20.24 -1.89
CA PRO A 35 -1.86 -21.64 -2.06
C PRO A 35 -3.21 -21.94 -1.40
N VAL A 36 -3.60 -21.20 -0.36
CA VAL A 36 -4.88 -21.36 0.34
C VAL A 36 -6.05 -20.95 -0.54
N THR A 37 -5.97 -19.79 -1.19
CA THR A 37 -7.05 -19.27 -2.04
C THR A 37 -6.95 -19.72 -3.50
N GLY A 38 -5.77 -20.20 -3.90
CA GLY A 38 -5.42 -20.49 -5.30
C GLY A 38 -5.18 -19.25 -6.15
N TYR A 39 -5.33 -18.04 -5.61
CA TYR A 39 -5.24 -16.79 -6.37
C TYR A 39 -3.80 -16.29 -6.48
N ASN A 40 -3.51 -15.74 -7.66
CA ASN A 40 -2.33 -14.90 -7.86
C ASN A 40 -2.69 -13.45 -7.52
N TYR A 41 -1.76 -12.74 -6.88
CA TYR A 41 -1.89 -11.34 -6.53
C TYR A 41 -0.77 -10.55 -7.20
N ILE A 42 -1.09 -9.33 -7.61
CA ILE A 42 -0.13 -8.36 -8.11
C ILE A 42 0.01 -7.29 -7.03
N LEU A 43 1.25 -7.08 -6.60
CA LEU A 43 1.66 -6.01 -5.71
C LEU A 43 2.38 -4.95 -6.55
N ARG A 44 2.00 -3.69 -6.37
CA ARG A 44 2.66 -2.52 -6.97
C ARG A 44 3.22 -1.66 -5.84
N ALA A 45 4.50 -1.35 -5.93
CA ALA A 45 5.16 -0.34 -5.12
C ALA A 45 5.47 0.85 -6.03
N ASP A 46 4.58 1.83 -6.04
CA ASP A 46 4.71 3.05 -6.83
C ASP A 46 5.66 3.99 -6.09
N TYR A 47 6.78 4.37 -6.70
CA TYR A 47 7.75 5.29 -6.13
C TYR A 47 7.48 6.72 -6.59
N HIS A 48 7.43 7.65 -5.64
CA HIS A 48 7.15 9.06 -5.91
C HIS A 48 8.36 9.94 -5.60
N LYS A 49 8.29 11.20 -6.06
CA LYS A 49 9.09 12.29 -5.48
C LYS A 49 8.89 12.28 -3.96
N GLU A 50 9.87 12.80 -3.23
CA GLU A 50 9.95 12.66 -1.77
C GLU A 50 10.28 11.26 -1.24
N ASP A 51 10.88 10.37 -2.04
CA ASP A 51 11.41 9.08 -1.56
C ASP A 51 10.37 8.30 -0.74
N VAL A 52 9.19 8.15 -1.32
CA VAL A 52 8.04 7.47 -0.70
C VAL A 52 7.44 6.48 -1.68
N PHE A 53 7.12 5.28 -1.18
CA PHE A 53 6.42 4.25 -1.92
C PHE A 53 4.94 4.20 -1.54
N GLY A 54 4.05 4.31 -2.52
CA GLY A 54 2.65 3.90 -2.39
C GLY A 54 2.51 2.39 -2.63
N ILE A 55 2.17 1.63 -1.59
CA ILE A 55 2.00 0.17 -1.69
C ILE A 55 0.53 -0.18 -1.92
N LYS A 56 0.26 -0.89 -3.02
CA LYS A 56 -1.09 -1.34 -3.38
C LYS A 56 -1.07 -2.73 -4.01
N PHE A 57 -2.14 -3.50 -3.83
CA PHE A 57 -2.24 -4.84 -4.39
C PHE A 57 -3.65 -5.18 -4.83
N TYR A 58 -3.77 -6.15 -5.74
CA TYR A 58 -5.05 -6.68 -6.20
C TYR A 58 -4.90 -8.13 -6.68
N ALA A 59 -5.99 -8.87 -6.69
CA ALA A 59 -6.00 -10.22 -7.26
C ALA A 59 -5.86 -10.16 -8.79
N GLN A 60 -4.96 -10.96 -9.37
CA GLN A 60 -4.54 -10.85 -10.78
C GLN A 60 -5.70 -10.95 -11.77
N HIS A 61 -6.72 -11.77 -11.49
CA HIS A 61 -7.91 -11.90 -12.35
C HIS A 61 -8.74 -10.60 -12.43
N HIS A 62 -8.53 -9.64 -11.51
CA HIS A 62 -9.14 -8.32 -11.56
C HIS A 62 -8.32 -7.28 -12.34
N LYS A 63 -7.18 -7.64 -12.96
CA LYS A 63 -6.25 -6.68 -13.60
C LYS A 63 -6.92 -5.66 -14.54
N HIS A 64 -7.94 -6.08 -15.29
CA HIS A 64 -8.65 -5.26 -16.26
C HIS A 64 -9.81 -4.43 -15.66
N SER A 65 -10.07 -4.53 -14.36
CA SER A 65 -11.11 -3.75 -13.70
C SER A 65 -10.56 -2.43 -13.17
N ASP A 66 -11.28 -1.34 -13.38
CA ASP A 66 -10.94 -0.05 -12.75
C ASP A 66 -11.09 -0.09 -11.23
N LEU A 67 -12.02 -0.92 -10.74
CA LEU A 67 -12.27 -1.16 -9.32
C LEU A 67 -11.41 -2.29 -8.73
N LYS A 68 -10.29 -2.68 -9.38
CA LYS A 68 -9.48 -3.84 -8.96
C LYS A 68 -9.03 -3.80 -7.49
N TYR A 69 -8.74 -2.62 -6.95
CA TYR A 69 -8.36 -2.40 -5.55
C TYR A 69 -9.57 -2.38 -4.60
N SER A 70 -10.77 -2.13 -5.13
CA SER A 70 -12.03 -2.06 -4.39
C SER A 70 -12.81 -3.37 -4.32
N LYS A 71 -12.44 -4.38 -5.12
CA LYS A 71 -13.11 -5.68 -5.14
C LYS A 71 -12.72 -6.56 -3.95
N ILE A 72 -13.71 -7.22 -3.36
CA ILE A 72 -13.51 -8.27 -2.37
C ILE A 72 -13.36 -9.62 -3.09
N THR A 73 -12.44 -10.47 -2.63
CA THR A 73 -12.25 -11.81 -3.20
C THR A 73 -13.10 -12.89 -2.51
N ASN A 74 -13.52 -12.68 -1.26
CA ASN A 74 -14.28 -13.64 -0.43
C ASN A 74 -13.64 -15.04 -0.36
N ARG A 75 -12.30 -15.11 -0.36
CA ARG A 75 -11.53 -16.38 -0.31
C ARG A 75 -10.82 -16.65 1.03
N GLY A 76 -10.92 -15.75 2.00
CA GLY A 76 -10.19 -15.86 3.27
C GLY A 76 -8.69 -15.51 3.14
N ASP A 77 -7.87 -16.04 4.05
CA ASP A 77 -6.39 -15.93 4.06
C ASP A 77 -5.83 -14.49 4.11
N VAL A 78 -6.63 -13.56 4.67
CA VAL A 78 -6.34 -12.12 4.64
C VAL A 78 -5.00 -11.80 5.30
N GLN A 79 -4.69 -12.39 6.46
CA GLN A 79 -3.47 -12.10 7.20
C GLN A 79 -2.20 -12.46 6.41
N ASN A 80 -2.12 -13.67 5.82
CA ASN A 80 -0.96 -14.07 5.03
C ASN A 80 -0.80 -13.22 3.77
N ILE A 81 -1.90 -12.88 3.09
CA ILE A 81 -1.88 -11.99 1.92
C ILE A 81 -1.33 -10.61 2.29
N LEU A 82 -1.78 -10.03 3.41
CA LEU A 82 -1.30 -8.72 3.86
C LEU A 82 0.14 -8.77 4.32
N VAL A 83 0.56 -9.81 5.06
CA VAL A 83 1.97 -9.98 5.45
C VAL A 83 2.87 -10.15 4.22
N SER A 84 2.40 -10.86 3.19
CA SER A 84 3.11 -10.94 1.90
C SER A 84 3.32 -9.55 1.29
N CYS A 85 2.30 -8.69 1.33
CA CYS A 85 2.41 -7.31 0.85
C CYS A 85 3.39 -6.49 1.69
N LEU A 86 3.38 -6.63 3.03
CA LEU A 86 4.31 -5.92 3.92
C LEU A 86 5.76 -6.40 3.78
N SER A 87 5.99 -7.65 3.35
CA SER A 87 7.35 -8.17 3.11
C SER A 87 8.12 -7.41 2.02
N VAL A 88 7.44 -6.60 1.20
CA VAL A 88 8.10 -5.73 0.22
C VAL A 88 8.87 -4.60 0.87
N VAL A 89 8.48 -4.15 2.07
CA VAL A 89 9.10 -3.02 2.77
C VAL A 89 10.59 -3.28 3.03
N PRO A 90 11.01 -4.38 3.69
CA PRO A 90 12.45 -4.65 3.86
C PRO A 90 13.19 -4.89 2.54
N ILE A 91 12.53 -5.45 1.51
CA ILE A 91 13.13 -5.63 0.17
C ILE A 91 13.47 -4.26 -0.45
N LEU A 92 12.53 -3.31 -0.37
CA LEU A 92 12.72 -1.97 -0.91
C LEU A 92 13.70 -1.14 -0.10
N LEU A 93 13.72 -1.28 1.23
CA LEU A 93 14.71 -0.62 2.09
C LEU A 93 16.15 -1.02 1.78
N ALA A 94 16.39 -2.24 1.28
CA ALA A 94 17.72 -2.66 0.86
C ALA A 94 18.24 -1.87 -0.35
N GLN A 95 17.35 -1.28 -1.15
CA GLN A 95 17.68 -0.49 -2.34
C GLN A 95 17.45 1.02 -2.14
N HIS A 96 16.53 1.37 -1.24
CA HIS A 96 16.08 2.73 -0.93
C HIS A 96 16.03 2.90 0.59
N SER A 97 17.21 3.03 1.22
CA SER A 97 17.37 2.95 2.67
C SER A 97 16.65 4.04 3.46
N THR A 98 16.35 5.17 2.83
CA THR A 98 15.63 6.31 3.41
C THR A 98 14.15 6.35 3.03
N ALA A 99 13.67 5.39 2.23
CA ALA A 99 12.32 5.46 1.70
C ALA A 99 11.26 5.34 2.80
N SER A 100 10.21 6.15 2.66
CA SER A 100 8.97 6.09 3.43
C SER A 100 7.91 5.26 2.69
N PHE A 101 6.84 4.86 3.36
CA PHE A 101 5.82 3.97 2.76
C PHE A 101 4.39 4.43 3.10
N GLY A 102 3.56 4.62 2.08
CA GLY A 102 2.16 4.98 2.20
C GLY A 102 1.22 3.84 1.77
N PHE A 103 0.09 3.72 2.45
CA PHE A 103 -0.96 2.75 2.18
C PHE A 103 -2.32 3.46 2.18
N ILE A 104 -3.20 3.09 1.25
CA ILE A 104 -4.59 3.53 1.24
C ILE A 104 -5.49 2.30 1.30
N GLY A 105 -6.34 2.24 2.32
CA GLY A 105 -7.43 1.29 2.40
C GLY A 105 -8.54 1.70 1.45
N SER A 106 -8.52 1.23 0.20
CA SER A 106 -9.58 1.53 -0.76
C SER A 106 -10.95 1.13 -0.20
N ARG A 107 -12.01 1.88 -0.55
CA ARG A 107 -13.38 1.52 -0.18
C ARG A 107 -13.80 0.19 -0.80
N THR A 108 -14.65 -0.55 -0.12
CA THR A 108 -15.34 -1.71 -0.69
C THR A 108 -16.39 -1.26 -1.70
N VAL A 109 -16.35 -1.86 -2.89
CA VAL A 109 -17.44 -1.77 -3.87
C VAL A 109 -17.84 -3.19 -4.24
N ASP A 110 -18.95 -3.65 -3.68
CA ASP A 110 -19.51 -4.97 -3.98
C ASP A 110 -20.81 -4.82 -4.74
N LYS A 111 -20.77 -5.19 -6.02
CA LYS A 111 -21.93 -5.15 -6.91
C LYS A 111 -22.96 -6.23 -6.59
N ALA A 112 -22.55 -7.36 -6.01
CA ALA A 112 -23.48 -8.44 -5.69
C ALA A 112 -24.41 -8.07 -4.54
N SER A 113 -23.86 -7.45 -3.49
CA SER A 113 -24.62 -6.98 -2.32
C SER A 113 -25.11 -5.53 -2.43
N GLN A 114 -24.87 -4.84 -3.56
CA GLN A 114 -25.14 -3.41 -3.76
C GLN A 114 -24.53 -2.52 -2.66
N ARG A 115 -23.44 -2.99 -2.05
CA ARG A 115 -22.76 -2.29 -0.96
C ARG A 115 -21.61 -1.45 -1.49
N VAL A 116 -21.73 -0.15 -1.31
CA VAL A 116 -20.63 0.81 -1.52
C VAL A 116 -20.27 1.40 -0.16
N GLU A 117 -19.04 1.13 0.29
CA GLU A 117 -18.52 1.70 1.52
C GLU A 117 -18.14 3.18 1.31
N GLY A 118 -18.28 3.99 2.36
CA GLY A 118 -17.73 5.35 2.37
C GLY A 118 -16.21 5.34 2.20
N HIS A 119 -15.63 6.48 1.86
CA HIS A 119 -14.19 6.57 1.63
C HIS A 119 -13.38 6.81 2.91
N GLN A 120 -14.01 7.39 3.93
CA GLN A 120 -13.41 7.64 5.23
C GLN A 120 -13.45 6.37 6.08
N ASN A 121 -12.36 6.10 6.80
CA ASN A 121 -12.26 5.02 7.78
C ASN A 121 -12.72 3.64 7.25
N THR A 122 -12.28 3.22 6.05
CA THR A 122 -12.71 1.96 5.43
C THR A 122 -12.31 0.73 6.24
N GLN A 123 -12.99 -0.40 6.01
CA GLN A 123 -12.66 -1.68 6.63
C GLN A 123 -11.24 -2.10 6.33
N ARG A 124 -10.78 -1.92 5.08
CA ARG A 124 -9.39 -2.21 4.69
C ARG A 124 -8.42 -1.35 5.49
N TYR A 125 -8.66 -0.05 5.58
CA TYR A 125 -7.80 0.84 6.36
C TYR A 125 -7.69 0.40 7.81
N ARG A 126 -8.82 0.11 8.48
CA ARG A 126 -8.82 -0.35 9.87
C ARG A 126 -7.99 -1.62 10.04
N ILE A 127 -8.16 -2.61 9.16
CA ILE A 127 -7.40 -3.87 9.22
C ILE A 127 -5.91 -3.64 8.94
N TYR A 128 -5.59 -2.85 7.90
CA TYR A 128 -4.22 -2.63 7.47
C TYR A 128 -3.42 -1.88 8.53
N LYS A 129 -4.02 -0.85 9.11
CA LYS A 129 -3.42 -0.07 10.20
C LYS A 129 -3.03 -0.96 11.38
N GLU A 130 -3.94 -1.79 11.88
CA GLU A 130 -3.65 -2.64 13.04
C GLU A 130 -2.53 -3.64 12.73
N LEU A 131 -2.58 -4.27 11.55
CA LEU A 131 -1.53 -5.18 11.12
C LEU A 131 -0.18 -4.47 10.95
N ILE A 132 -0.16 -3.28 10.35
CA ILE A 132 1.09 -2.51 10.16
C ILE A 132 1.69 -2.16 11.52
N LYS A 133 0.91 -1.66 12.48
CA LYS A 133 1.38 -1.36 13.85
C LYS A 133 1.96 -2.59 14.54
N GLU A 134 1.35 -3.75 14.32
CA GLU A 134 1.81 -5.00 14.90
C GLU A 134 3.13 -5.51 14.27
N LYS A 135 3.26 -5.43 12.95
CA LYS A 135 4.41 -6.02 12.21
C LYS A 135 5.57 -5.05 12.01
N ILE A 136 5.29 -3.76 11.91
CA ILE A 136 6.26 -2.68 11.73
C ILE A 136 6.23 -1.83 13.00
N GLY A 137 7.31 -1.89 13.77
CA GLY A 137 7.45 -1.10 15.00
C GLY A 137 8.00 0.30 14.72
N GLU A 138 8.03 1.11 15.78
CA GLU A 138 8.25 2.57 15.69
C GLU A 138 9.73 3.00 15.69
N ILE A 139 10.67 2.05 15.72
CA ILE A 139 12.11 2.32 15.75
C ILE A 139 12.58 2.90 14.41
N THR A 140 12.20 2.26 13.29
CA THR A 140 12.60 2.70 11.95
C THR A 140 11.67 3.77 11.39
N PHE A 141 10.39 3.71 11.78
CA PHE A 141 9.35 4.54 11.21
C PHE A 141 8.63 5.35 12.28
N GLU A 142 8.30 6.60 11.95
CA GLU A 142 7.22 7.33 12.59
C GLU A 142 5.90 6.96 11.88
N HIS A 143 4.86 6.69 12.65
CA HIS A 143 3.59 6.16 12.15
C HIS A 143 2.52 7.26 12.14
N VAL A 144 1.93 7.53 10.98
CA VAL A 144 0.92 8.59 10.83
C VAL A 144 -0.39 8.04 10.24
N ASP A 145 -1.49 8.30 10.95
CA ASP A 145 -2.84 7.83 10.63
C ASP A 145 -3.66 8.94 9.94
N TYR A 146 -4.12 8.74 8.70
CA TYR A 146 -5.01 9.66 7.97
C TYR A 146 -6.41 9.05 7.83
N LYS A 147 -7.20 9.06 8.92
CA LYS A 147 -8.53 8.43 8.96
C LYS A 147 -9.49 8.94 7.87
N GLN A 148 -9.44 10.24 7.55
CA GLN A 148 -10.27 10.85 6.51
C GLN A 148 -9.96 10.29 5.12
N LEU A 149 -8.69 9.98 4.85
CA LEU A 149 -8.24 9.43 3.59
C LEU A 149 -8.25 7.90 3.54
N SER A 150 -8.59 7.26 4.66
CA SER A 150 -8.29 5.83 4.87
C SER A 150 -6.81 5.51 4.60
N GLY A 151 -5.93 6.46 4.92
CA GLY A 151 -4.51 6.45 4.61
C GLY A 151 -3.65 6.17 5.83
N TYR A 152 -2.49 5.56 5.61
CA TYR A 152 -1.50 5.25 6.62
C TYR A 152 -0.10 5.51 6.07
N LEU A 153 0.74 6.23 6.81
CA LEU A 153 2.09 6.59 6.38
C LEU A 153 3.12 6.10 7.39
N LEU A 154 4.17 5.48 6.88
CA LEU A 154 5.38 5.09 7.59
C LEU A 154 6.50 6.02 7.15
N LEU A 155 6.82 7.00 7.97
CA LEU A 155 7.87 7.98 7.72
C LEU A 155 9.19 7.45 8.22
N ASN A 156 10.14 7.20 7.32
CA ASN A 156 11.43 6.66 7.70
C ASN A 156 12.23 7.70 8.49
N ARG A 157 12.61 7.37 9.73
CA ARG A 157 13.36 8.29 10.59
C ARG A 157 14.77 8.59 10.06
N ALA A 158 15.30 7.74 9.18
CA ALA A 158 16.56 8.00 8.49
C ALA A 158 16.45 9.10 7.41
N ALA A 159 15.24 9.48 7.00
CA ALA A 159 15.01 10.52 5.99
C ALA A 159 15.07 11.95 6.55
N GLY A 160 15.43 12.12 7.82
CA GLY A 160 15.52 13.42 8.50
C GLY A 160 14.33 13.69 9.41
N ASN A 161 13.91 14.96 9.50
CA ASN A 161 12.83 15.36 10.41
C ASN A 161 11.47 14.81 9.93
N PRO A 162 10.78 13.97 10.72
CA PRO A 162 9.52 13.35 10.30
C PRO A 162 8.43 14.35 9.92
N LYS A 163 8.28 15.47 10.65
CA LYS A 163 7.23 16.47 10.36
C LYS A 163 7.45 17.19 9.04
N ILE A 164 8.70 17.55 8.74
CA ILE A 164 9.06 18.18 7.46
C ILE A 164 8.80 17.18 6.33
N LYS A 165 9.20 15.92 6.53
CA LYS A 165 9.02 14.86 5.55
C LYS A 165 7.54 14.56 5.29
N GLU A 166 6.74 14.50 6.36
CA GLU A 166 5.29 14.34 6.28
C GLU A 166 4.66 15.44 5.43
N SER A 167 4.96 16.72 5.74
CA SER A 167 4.42 17.86 4.99
C SER A 167 4.75 17.75 3.51
N ALA A 168 6.04 17.51 3.17
CA ALA A 168 6.48 17.40 1.78
C ALA A 168 5.77 16.25 1.04
N ILE A 169 5.59 15.10 1.68
CA ILE A 169 4.86 13.96 1.11
C ILE A 169 3.38 14.28 0.91
N VAL A 170 2.73 14.91 1.89
CA VAL A 170 1.31 15.28 1.80
C VAL A 170 1.07 16.31 0.70
N ASP A 171 1.92 17.33 0.61
CA ASP A 171 1.84 18.35 -0.44
C ASP A 171 2.01 17.70 -1.82
N MET A 172 3.06 16.88 -2.00
CA MET A 172 3.32 16.14 -3.23
C MET A 172 2.15 15.23 -3.64
N PHE A 173 1.57 14.49 -2.69
CA PHE A 173 0.43 13.63 -2.98
C PHE A 173 -0.82 14.42 -3.34
N THR A 174 -1.07 15.55 -2.68
CA THR A 174 -2.20 16.44 -2.96
C THR A 174 -2.12 16.99 -4.39
N GLU A 175 -0.93 17.40 -4.83
CA GLU A 175 -0.68 17.85 -6.21
C GLU A 175 -0.79 16.72 -7.24
N THR A 176 -0.31 15.52 -6.89
CA THR A 176 -0.31 14.36 -7.80
C THR A 176 -1.70 13.77 -7.99
N TYR A 177 -2.49 13.80 -6.94
CA TYR A 177 -3.81 13.20 -6.90
C TYR A 177 -4.82 14.26 -6.45
N ASN A 178 -5.28 15.09 -7.40
CA ASN A 178 -6.31 16.12 -7.21
C ASN A 178 -7.60 15.64 -6.49
N ASN A 179 -7.79 14.32 -6.39
CA ASN A 179 -8.94 13.68 -5.75
C ASN A 179 -8.63 13.09 -4.37
N LEU A 180 -7.42 13.22 -3.82
CA LEU A 180 -7.15 12.72 -2.47
C LEU A 180 -7.99 13.45 -1.41
N LEU A 181 -8.16 14.76 -1.56
CA LEU A 181 -8.90 15.60 -0.60
C LEU A 181 -10.37 15.87 -0.98
N ASN A 182 -10.79 15.51 -2.20
CA ASN A 182 -12.16 15.72 -2.70
C ASN A 182 -13.07 14.49 -2.51
N VAL A 183 -12.83 13.74 -1.44
CA VAL A 183 -13.44 12.42 -1.18
C VAL A 183 -14.05 12.36 0.21
#